data_AF-A0AAV8BUI2-F1
#
_entry.id   AF-A0AAV8BUI2-F1
#
_cell.length_a   1.000
_cell.length_b   1.000
_cell.length_c   1.000
_cell.angle_alpha   90.00
_cell.angle_beta   90.00
_cell.angle_gamma   90.00
#
_symmetry.space_group_name_H-M   'P 1'
#
loop_
_entity.id
_entity.type
_entity.pdbx_description
1 polymer ?
#
loop_
_entity_poly.entity_id
_entity_poly.type
_entity_poly.pdbx_seq_one_letter_code
_entity_poly.pdbx_strand_id
1 'polypeptide(L)'
;MPTVSVGRDRLFKALGRTYTQEEFEVLCFEFGIELDDVTTEKAIIRKEKHLKDDASEDDEEVIYKIEVAANRYDLLCLEGIARALRIFMGKETTPVFTIADIAAKSMHKMYVKPETAQIRPFVVCSVLRGVTFDEARYNSFIDLQDKLHQNICRKRTLVAIGTHDLDTLEGPFSYEALPPTDISFVPLKQDKSFRADELMEFYKGDMKLKKFLHIIENSSVYPVIYDSKRTVLSLPPIINGAHSAITLETKKCVYRVHSYRSDKGKHCVEHNGNNVLRVL
;
A
#
# COMPACT_ATOMS: atom_id res chain seq x y z
N MET A 1 -17.90 1.72 -9.43
CA MET A 1 -16.60 1.10 -9.78
C MET A 1 -15.53 1.82 -8.93
N PRO A 2 -14.24 1.43 -8.89
CA PRO A 2 -13.28 2.17 -8.07
C PRO A 2 -13.09 3.60 -8.59
N THR A 3 -13.19 4.58 -7.69
CA THR A 3 -12.97 6.00 -7.98
C THR A 3 -11.60 6.43 -7.48
N VAL A 4 -10.89 7.21 -8.29
CA VAL A 4 -9.53 7.69 -8.02
C VAL A 4 -9.52 9.21 -8.04
N SER A 5 -9.29 9.82 -6.88
CA SER A 5 -9.11 11.26 -6.72
C SER A 5 -7.68 11.66 -7.10
N VAL A 6 -7.52 12.57 -8.06
CA VAL A 6 -6.22 13.09 -8.52
C VAL A 6 -6.24 14.60 -8.65
N GLY A 7 -5.15 15.27 -8.26
CA GLY A 7 -4.99 16.71 -8.50
C GLY A 7 -4.85 16.99 -10.00
N ARG A 8 -5.69 17.86 -10.54
CA ARG A 8 -5.75 18.24 -11.96
C ARG A 8 -4.40 18.74 -12.46
N ASP A 9 -3.81 19.70 -11.76
CA ASP A 9 -2.59 20.37 -12.21
C ASP A 9 -1.40 19.40 -12.20
N ARG A 10 -1.37 18.48 -11.22
CA ARG A 10 -0.39 17.38 -11.17
C ARG A 10 -0.60 16.38 -12.29
N LEU A 11 -1.84 16.00 -12.58
CA LEU A 11 -2.17 15.10 -13.68
C LEU A 11 -1.73 15.71 -15.02
N PHE A 12 -2.04 16.98 -15.27
CA PHE A 12 -1.67 17.67 -16.49
C PHE A 12 -0.15 17.86 -16.62
N LYS A 13 0.53 18.16 -15.51
CA LYS A 13 1.99 18.16 -15.46
C LYS A 13 2.57 16.78 -15.80
N ALA A 14 1.96 15.70 -15.30
CA ALA A 14 2.37 14.33 -15.61
C ALA A 14 2.08 13.95 -17.07
N LEU A 15 1.03 14.48 -17.70
CA LEU A 15 0.71 14.27 -19.12
C LEU A 15 1.55 15.15 -20.07
N GLY A 16 2.26 16.14 -19.53
CA GLY A 16 3.08 17.10 -20.28
C GLY A 16 2.27 18.09 -21.12
N ARG A 17 0.97 18.24 -20.85
CA ARG A 17 0.08 19.19 -21.52
C ARG A 17 -1.07 19.56 -20.57
N THR A 18 -1.49 20.82 -20.61
CA THR A 18 -2.72 21.29 -19.99
C THR A 18 -3.91 21.04 -20.92
N TYR A 19 -4.97 20.47 -20.38
CA TYR A 19 -6.21 20.19 -21.10
C TYR A 19 -7.34 21.08 -20.58
N THR A 20 -8.29 21.42 -21.43
CA THR A 20 -9.60 21.90 -20.94
C THR A 20 -10.38 20.74 -20.34
N GLN A 21 -11.41 21.02 -19.55
CA GLN A 21 -12.26 19.96 -18.99
C GLN A 21 -12.91 19.13 -20.10
N GLU A 22 -13.46 19.77 -21.13
CA GLU A 22 -14.08 19.09 -22.28
C GLU A 22 -13.07 18.21 -23.04
N GLU A 23 -11.86 18.71 -23.29
CA GLU A 23 -10.80 17.92 -23.94
C GLU A 23 -10.42 16.69 -23.10
N PHE A 24 -10.38 16.85 -21.77
CA PHE A 24 -10.04 15.77 -20.86
C PHE A 24 -11.17 14.73 -20.74
N GLU A 25 -12.43 15.17 -20.72
CA GLU A 25 -13.59 14.27 -20.74
C GLU A 25 -13.63 13.42 -22.01
N VAL A 26 -13.36 14.02 -23.17
CA VAL A 26 -13.25 13.28 -24.44
C VAL A 26 -12.12 12.25 -24.38
N LEU A 27 -10.93 12.64 -23.87
CA LEU A 27 -9.80 11.72 -23.72
C LEU A 27 -10.13 10.55 -22.78
N CYS A 28 -10.79 10.83 -21.66
CA CYS A 28 -11.25 9.82 -20.71
C CYS A 28 -12.22 8.85 -21.39
N PHE A 29 -13.20 9.36 -22.12
CA PHE A 29 -14.19 8.56 -22.84
C PHE A 29 -13.54 7.67 -23.91
N GLU A 30 -12.61 8.19 -24.72
CA GLU A 30 -11.87 7.42 -25.73
C GLU A 30 -11.03 6.30 -25.11
N PHE A 31 -10.45 6.54 -23.94
CA PHE A 31 -9.67 5.54 -23.21
C PHE A 31 -10.54 4.52 -22.46
N GLY A 32 -11.80 4.85 -22.16
CA GLY A 32 -12.73 4.02 -21.41
C GLY A 32 -12.67 4.22 -19.88
N ILE A 33 -12.36 5.43 -19.44
CA ILE A 33 -12.50 5.90 -18.05
C ILE A 33 -13.47 7.08 -18.00
N GLU A 34 -14.07 7.34 -16.84
CA GLU A 34 -15.09 8.39 -16.72
C GLU A 34 -14.64 9.43 -15.70
N LEU A 35 -14.78 10.72 -16.05
CA LEU A 35 -14.63 11.81 -15.08
C LEU A 35 -15.97 11.96 -14.35
N ASP A 36 -16.03 11.48 -13.11
CA ASP A 36 -17.26 11.43 -12.31
C ASP A 36 -17.59 12.79 -11.70
N ASP A 37 -16.59 13.45 -11.10
CA ASP A 37 -16.79 14.70 -10.37
C ASP A 37 -15.52 15.56 -10.35
N VAL A 38 -15.71 16.87 -10.30
CA VAL A 38 -14.64 17.87 -10.17
C VAL A 38 -14.87 18.65 -8.89
N THR A 39 -13.99 18.48 -7.92
CA THR A 39 -14.08 19.10 -6.58
C THR A 39 -12.78 19.80 -6.24
N THR A 40 -12.81 20.82 -5.38
CA THR A 40 -11.56 21.40 -4.84
C THR A 40 -11.16 20.69 -3.54
N GLU A 41 -9.88 20.69 -3.17
CA GLU A 41 -9.40 20.14 -1.89
C GLU A 41 -10.21 20.65 -0.69
N LYS A 42 -10.52 21.95 -0.68
CA LYS A 42 -11.37 22.56 0.34
C LYS A 42 -12.78 21.97 0.31
N ALA A 43 -13.40 21.72 -0.85
CA ALA A 43 -14.72 21.07 -0.92
C ALA A 43 -14.74 19.65 -0.33
N ILE A 44 -13.65 18.89 -0.48
CA ILE A 44 -13.53 17.54 0.12
C ILE A 44 -13.34 17.64 1.64
N ILE A 45 -12.43 18.50 2.10
CA ILE A 45 -12.20 18.72 3.55
C ILE A 45 -13.45 19.29 4.22
N ARG A 46 -14.17 20.20 3.55
CA ARG A 46 -15.48 20.78 3.98
C ARG A 46 -16.51 19.67 4.19
N LYS A 47 -16.57 18.67 3.29
CA LYS A 47 -17.54 17.56 3.34
C LYS A 47 -17.15 16.48 4.36
N GLU A 48 -15.87 16.21 4.54
CA GLU A 48 -15.38 15.21 5.51
C GLU A 48 -15.37 15.72 6.96
N LYS A 49 -15.15 17.02 7.19
CA LYS A 49 -15.05 17.59 8.56
C LYS A 49 -16.29 18.34 9.07
N HIS A 50 -17.35 18.50 8.27
CA HIS A 50 -18.58 19.23 8.66
C HIS A 50 -18.34 20.66 9.24
N LEU A 51 -17.33 21.39 8.76
CA LEU A 51 -17.11 22.79 9.19
C LEU A 51 -17.94 23.77 8.35
N LYS A 52 -18.48 24.81 9.00
CA LYS A 52 -19.11 25.99 8.37
C LYS A 52 -18.06 27.06 8.04
N ASP A 53 -18.38 27.84 7.01
CA ASP A 53 -17.56 28.82 6.31
C ASP A 53 -16.74 29.75 7.21
N ASP A 54 -15.43 29.79 6.96
CA ASP A 54 -14.64 31.01 7.07
C ASP A 54 -13.51 31.01 6.02
N ALA A 55 -13.37 32.17 5.36
CA ALA A 55 -12.65 32.35 4.12
C ALA A 55 -11.13 32.51 4.32
N SER A 56 -10.36 31.88 3.42
CA SER A 56 -9.06 32.40 2.97
C SER A 56 -8.80 31.87 1.55
N GLU A 57 -8.67 32.82 0.62
CA GLU A 57 -8.27 32.65 -0.77
C GLU A 57 -6.75 32.54 -0.82
N ASP A 58 -6.22 31.32 -0.70
CA ASP A 58 -4.95 30.96 -1.31
C ASP A 58 -4.89 29.42 -1.38
N ASP A 59 -4.44 28.93 -2.54
CA ASP A 59 -4.24 27.54 -2.98
C ASP A 59 -5.51 26.65 -3.09
N GLU A 60 -6.29 26.83 -4.17
CA GLU A 60 -7.33 25.88 -4.57
C GLU A 60 -6.77 24.81 -5.52
N GLU A 61 -6.25 23.70 -4.99
CA GLU A 61 -5.93 22.53 -5.84
C GLU A 61 -7.24 21.85 -6.28
N VAL A 62 -7.48 21.84 -7.60
CA VAL A 62 -8.64 21.19 -8.21
C VAL A 62 -8.39 19.68 -8.28
N ILE A 63 -9.32 18.89 -7.77
CA ILE A 63 -9.30 17.43 -7.73
C ILE A 63 -10.33 16.86 -8.70
N TYR A 64 -9.85 15.98 -9.58
CA TYR A 64 -10.66 15.15 -10.45
C TYR A 64 -10.91 13.80 -9.81
N LYS A 65 -12.17 13.39 -9.75
CA LYS A 65 -12.57 12.02 -9.39
C LYS A 65 -12.79 11.25 -10.67
N ILE A 66 -11.91 10.30 -10.93
CA ILE A 66 -11.94 9.48 -12.13
C ILE A 66 -12.41 8.08 -11.76
N GLU A 67 -13.49 7.62 -12.37
CA GLU A 67 -13.96 6.25 -12.24
C GLU A 67 -13.21 5.35 -13.24
N VAL A 68 -12.64 4.26 -12.71
CA VAL A 68 -11.84 3.32 -13.49
C VAL A 68 -12.40 1.91 -13.41
N ALA A 69 -12.16 1.11 -14.45
CA ALA A 69 -12.63 -0.27 -14.50
C ALA A 69 -12.02 -1.13 -13.37
N ALA A 70 -12.85 -1.94 -12.71
CA ALA A 70 -12.44 -2.72 -11.53
C ALA A 70 -11.37 -3.81 -11.79
N ASN A 71 -11.14 -4.16 -13.06
CA ASN A 71 -10.11 -5.10 -13.51
C ASN A 71 -8.77 -4.42 -13.84
N ARG A 72 -8.69 -3.08 -13.88
CA ARG A 72 -7.48 -2.31 -14.22
C ARG A 72 -6.81 -1.74 -12.96
N TYR A 73 -6.13 -2.61 -12.23
CA TYR A 73 -5.44 -2.23 -10.98
C TYR A 73 -4.28 -1.26 -11.19
N ASP A 74 -3.74 -1.21 -12.41
CA ASP A 74 -2.72 -0.27 -12.83
C ASP A 74 -3.22 1.18 -12.87
N LEU A 75 -4.53 1.42 -12.88
CA LEU A 75 -5.14 2.75 -12.94
C LEU A 75 -5.58 3.29 -11.57
N LEU A 76 -5.20 2.63 -10.47
CA LEU A 76 -5.64 3.02 -9.12
C LEU A 76 -4.86 4.20 -8.51
N CYS A 77 -3.85 4.72 -9.21
CA CYS A 77 -3.06 5.88 -8.79
C CYS A 77 -2.82 6.87 -9.95
N LEU A 78 -2.37 8.07 -9.60
CA LEU A 78 -2.09 9.14 -10.56
C LEU A 78 -1.02 8.73 -11.59
N GLU A 79 0.06 8.10 -11.14
CA GLU A 79 1.18 7.68 -12.00
C GLU A 79 0.71 6.63 -13.02
N GLY A 80 -0.18 5.74 -12.60
CA GLY A 80 -0.78 4.70 -13.41
C GLY A 80 -1.67 5.26 -14.51
N ILE A 81 -2.59 6.15 -14.14
CA ILE A 81 -3.49 6.84 -15.08
C ILE A 81 -2.67 7.68 -16.07
N ALA A 82 -1.77 8.53 -15.57
CA ALA A 82 -0.96 9.40 -16.40
C ALA A 82 -0.12 8.60 -17.41
N ARG A 83 0.51 7.51 -16.97
CA ARG A 83 1.28 6.63 -17.86
C ARG A 83 0.41 5.95 -18.90
N ALA A 84 -0.74 5.40 -18.50
CA ALA A 84 -1.62 4.71 -19.44
C ALA A 84 -2.17 5.66 -20.52
N LEU A 85 -2.55 6.89 -20.14
CA LEU A 85 -2.97 7.93 -21.07
C LEU A 85 -1.82 8.37 -22.00
N ARG A 86 -0.59 8.55 -21.50
CA ARG A 86 0.55 8.89 -22.35
C ARG A 86 0.85 7.80 -23.39
N ILE A 87 0.74 6.53 -23.02
CA ILE A 87 0.92 5.40 -23.94
C ILE A 87 -0.20 5.37 -24.98
N PHE A 88 -1.46 5.56 -24.54
CA PHE A 88 -2.62 5.61 -25.44
C PHE A 88 -2.50 6.74 -26.48
N MET A 89 -2.01 7.91 -26.06
CA MET A 89 -1.74 9.05 -26.94
C MET A 89 -0.48 8.88 -27.83
N GLY A 90 0.26 7.78 -27.71
CA GLY A 90 1.51 7.56 -28.44
C GLY A 90 2.68 8.45 -28.02
N LYS A 91 2.60 9.12 -26.86
CA LYS A 91 3.67 9.98 -26.32
C LYS A 91 4.79 9.20 -25.63
N GLU A 92 4.48 8.01 -25.13
CA GLU A 92 5.42 7.14 -24.40
C GLU A 92 5.23 5.69 -24.86
N THR A 93 6.32 4.93 -24.97
CA THR A 93 6.25 3.49 -25.21
C THR A 93 5.99 2.73 -23.91
N THR A 94 5.34 1.58 -23.98
CA THR A 94 5.11 0.72 -22.81
C THR A 94 6.43 0.41 -22.10
N PRO A 95 6.59 0.75 -20.80
CA PRO A 95 7.83 0.49 -20.09
C PRO A 95 8.01 -1.01 -19.86
N VAL A 96 9.27 -1.44 -19.94
CA VAL A 96 9.66 -2.82 -19.61
C VAL A 96 10.21 -2.83 -18.19
N PHE A 97 9.50 -3.49 -17.27
CA PHE A 97 9.96 -3.68 -15.91
C PHE A 97 10.92 -4.86 -15.86
N THR A 98 12.17 -4.60 -15.48
CA THR A 98 13.19 -5.63 -15.28
C THR A 98 13.52 -5.73 -13.79
N ILE A 99 13.89 -6.93 -13.37
CA ILE A 99 14.39 -7.18 -12.03
C ILE A 99 15.89 -6.90 -12.07
N ALA A 100 16.39 -6.10 -11.12
CA ALA A 100 17.81 -5.81 -11.04
C ALA A 100 18.60 -7.10 -10.76
N ASP A 101 19.70 -7.31 -11.48
CA ASP A 101 20.60 -8.43 -11.20
C ASP A 101 21.43 -8.11 -9.95
N ILE A 102 21.10 -8.80 -8.85
CA ILE A 102 21.72 -8.59 -7.55
C ILE A 102 22.48 -9.87 -7.16
N ALA A 103 23.74 -9.70 -6.76
CA ALA A 103 24.54 -10.82 -6.27
C ALA A 103 23.83 -11.56 -5.13
N ALA A 104 23.86 -12.89 -5.16
CA ALA A 104 23.10 -13.72 -4.20
C ALA A 104 23.44 -13.47 -2.72
N LYS A 105 24.61 -12.88 -2.43
CA LYS A 105 25.03 -12.46 -1.08
C LYS A 105 24.31 -11.20 -0.58
N SER A 106 23.83 -10.35 -1.49
CA SER A 106 23.13 -9.09 -1.19
C SER A 106 21.61 -9.24 -1.24
N MET A 107 21.10 -10.43 -1.59
CA MET A 107 19.67 -10.73 -1.55
C MET A 107 19.19 -10.92 -0.11
N HIS A 108 18.13 -10.21 0.26
CA HIS A 108 17.45 -10.43 1.53
C HIS A 108 16.65 -11.74 1.47
N LYS A 109 16.55 -12.43 2.60
CA LYS A 109 15.82 -13.71 2.72
C LYS A 109 14.67 -13.55 3.69
N MET A 110 13.52 -14.10 3.33
CA MET A 110 12.36 -14.26 4.20
C MET A 110 12.15 -15.76 4.48
N TYR A 111 12.25 -16.16 5.74
CA TYR A 111 12.02 -17.53 6.17
C TYR A 111 10.57 -17.70 6.62
N VAL A 112 9.84 -18.59 5.97
CA VAL A 112 8.44 -18.87 6.28
C VAL A 112 8.36 -20.08 7.20
N LYS A 113 7.78 -19.91 8.38
CA LYS A 113 7.63 -21.00 9.34
C LYS A 113 6.32 -21.78 9.11
N PRO A 114 6.29 -23.11 9.36
CA PRO A 114 5.13 -23.95 9.06
C PRO A 114 3.84 -23.56 9.79
N GLU A 115 3.94 -22.95 10.97
CA GLU A 115 2.80 -22.55 11.80
C GLU A 115 1.94 -21.49 11.10
N THR A 116 2.53 -20.71 10.19
CA THR A 116 1.82 -19.70 9.39
C THR A 116 0.74 -20.31 8.50
N ALA A 117 0.84 -21.60 8.17
CA ALA A 117 -0.16 -22.31 7.37
C ALA A 117 -1.55 -22.36 8.01
N GLN A 118 -1.64 -22.24 9.34
CA GLN A 118 -2.91 -22.25 10.07
C GLN A 118 -3.76 -21.00 9.80
N ILE A 119 -3.13 -19.88 9.45
CA ILE A 119 -3.84 -18.61 9.28
C ILE A 119 -3.60 -17.96 7.91
N ARG A 120 -2.34 -17.85 7.48
CA ARG A 120 -1.90 -17.16 6.25
C ARG A 120 -0.60 -17.80 5.75
N PRO A 121 -0.69 -18.85 4.91
CA PRO A 121 0.45 -19.71 4.55
C PRO A 121 1.54 -19.04 3.72
N PHE A 122 1.22 -17.99 2.95
CA PHE A 122 2.16 -17.44 1.97
C PHE A 122 2.51 -16.00 2.28
N VAL A 123 3.78 -15.67 2.06
CA VAL A 123 4.30 -14.31 2.12
C VAL A 123 5.17 -14.04 0.89
N VAL A 124 4.97 -12.90 0.23
CA VAL A 124 5.80 -12.45 -0.90
C VAL A 124 6.39 -11.10 -0.57
N CYS A 125 7.68 -10.93 -0.85
CA CYS A 125 8.39 -9.70 -0.52
C CYS A 125 9.18 -9.17 -1.73
N SER A 126 9.23 -7.85 -1.87
CA SER A 126 10.03 -7.15 -2.88
C SER A 126 10.66 -5.88 -2.32
N VAL A 127 11.82 -5.50 -2.83
CA VAL A 127 12.57 -4.30 -2.45
C VAL A 127 12.66 -3.32 -3.62
N LEU A 128 12.21 -2.09 -3.40
CA LEU A 128 12.34 -1.00 -4.37
C LEU A 128 13.48 -0.05 -3.97
N ARG A 129 14.61 -0.11 -4.68
CA ARG A 129 15.80 0.72 -4.39
C ARG A 129 15.78 2.04 -5.16
N GLY A 130 16.29 3.12 -4.54
CA GLY A 130 16.44 4.43 -5.18
C GLY A 130 15.13 5.21 -5.34
N VAL A 131 14.16 4.97 -4.47
CA VAL A 131 12.88 5.68 -4.48
C VAL A 131 13.06 7.05 -3.83
N THR A 132 12.54 8.09 -4.47
CA THR A 132 12.51 9.45 -3.92
C THR A 132 11.07 9.86 -3.67
N PHE A 133 10.73 10.02 -2.38
CA PHE A 133 9.44 10.52 -1.95
C PHE A 133 9.46 12.04 -1.86
N ASP A 134 8.50 12.65 -2.54
CA ASP A 134 7.97 13.96 -2.17
C ASP A 134 6.64 13.73 -1.44
N GLU A 135 6.09 14.77 -0.81
CA GLU A 135 4.83 14.65 -0.06
C GLU A 135 3.67 14.14 -0.94
N ALA A 136 3.64 14.57 -2.20
CA ALA A 136 2.64 14.16 -3.19
C ALA A 136 2.71 12.65 -3.51
N ARG A 137 3.89 12.15 -3.83
CA ARG A 137 4.19 10.74 -4.14
C ARG A 137 4.00 9.87 -2.92
N TYR A 138 4.39 10.35 -1.74
CA TYR A 138 4.15 9.63 -0.50
C TYR A 138 2.66 9.43 -0.26
N ASN A 139 1.86 10.49 -0.37
CA ASN A 139 0.41 10.41 -0.25
C ASN A 139 -0.21 9.53 -1.33
N SER A 140 0.25 9.63 -2.59
CA SER A 140 -0.22 8.76 -3.68
C SER A 140 0.14 7.28 -3.46
N PHE A 141 1.32 7.01 -2.90
CA PHE A 141 1.77 5.66 -2.59
C PHE A 141 0.93 5.00 -1.47
N ILE A 142 0.61 5.74 -0.41
CA ILE A 142 -0.28 5.29 0.67
C ILE A 142 -1.71 5.09 0.14
N ASP A 143 -2.22 6.04 -0.65
CA ASP A 143 -3.56 5.94 -1.25
C ASP A 143 -3.70 4.71 -2.17
N LEU A 144 -2.68 4.41 -2.97
CA LEU A 144 -2.64 3.20 -3.79
C LEU A 144 -2.71 1.93 -2.92
N GLN A 145 -1.95 1.89 -1.82
CA GLN A 145 -1.97 0.75 -0.90
C GLN A 145 -3.37 0.57 -0.28
N ASP A 146 -4.00 1.65 0.17
CA ASP A 146 -5.33 1.61 0.76
C ASP A 146 -6.41 1.22 -0.26
N LYS A 147 -6.34 1.72 -1.51
CA LYS A 147 -7.25 1.31 -2.59
C LYS A 147 -7.12 -0.16 -2.95
N LEU A 148 -5.90 -0.70 -3.00
CA LEU A 148 -5.68 -2.13 -3.19
C LEU A 148 -6.25 -2.93 -2.01
N HIS A 149 -6.03 -2.47 -0.78
CA HIS A 149 -6.57 -3.09 0.43
C HIS A 149 -8.09 -3.17 0.43
N GLN A 150 -8.77 -2.11 0.00
CA GLN A 150 -10.22 -2.04 -0.05
C GLN A 150 -10.80 -2.94 -1.15
N ASN A 151 -10.20 -2.93 -2.35
CA ASN A 151 -10.71 -3.64 -3.52
C ASN A 151 -10.19 -5.09 -3.61
N ILE A 152 -9.05 -5.30 -4.28
CA ILE A 152 -8.55 -6.63 -4.65
C ILE A 152 -8.21 -7.50 -3.43
N CYS A 153 -7.77 -6.85 -2.35
CA CYS A 153 -7.43 -7.53 -1.11
C CYS A 153 -8.64 -7.86 -0.22
N ARG A 154 -9.86 -7.44 -0.62
CA ARG A 154 -11.13 -7.57 0.14
C ARG A 154 -10.98 -7.12 1.60
N LYS A 155 -10.70 -5.84 1.82
CA LYS A 155 -10.46 -5.24 3.14
C LYS A 155 -9.40 -6.02 3.92
N ARG A 156 -8.25 -6.26 3.29
CA ARG A 156 -7.10 -7.03 3.83
C ARG A 156 -7.36 -8.51 4.16
N THR A 157 -8.57 -9.03 3.92
CA THR A 157 -8.94 -10.42 4.25
C THR A 157 -8.16 -11.43 3.42
N LEU A 158 -7.96 -11.15 2.13
CA LEU A 158 -7.25 -12.04 1.22
C LEU A 158 -5.74 -11.77 1.20
N VAL A 159 -5.37 -10.49 1.12
CA VAL A 159 -3.98 -10.03 1.00
C VAL A 159 -3.78 -8.85 1.94
N ALA A 160 -2.75 -8.89 2.77
CA ALA A 160 -2.29 -7.71 3.51
C ALA A 160 -0.99 -7.23 2.90
N ILE A 161 -0.92 -5.93 2.60
CA ILE A 161 0.29 -5.28 2.07
C ILE A 161 0.88 -4.43 3.18
N GLY A 162 2.08 -4.76 3.63
CA GLY A 162 2.91 -3.94 4.53
C GLY A 162 4.03 -3.28 3.75
N THR A 163 4.39 -2.05 4.11
CA THR A 163 5.49 -1.29 3.49
C THR A 163 6.39 -0.79 4.60
N HIS A 164 7.67 -1.13 4.48
CA HIS A 164 8.66 -0.90 5.53
C HIS A 164 9.88 -0.19 4.97
N ASP A 165 10.46 0.69 5.78
CA ASP A 165 11.78 1.25 5.52
C ASP A 165 12.85 0.19 5.80
N LEU A 166 13.62 -0.21 4.78
CA LEU A 166 14.67 -1.21 4.97
C LEU A 166 15.92 -0.65 5.64
N ASP A 167 16.14 0.67 5.61
CA ASP A 167 17.36 1.26 6.21
C ASP A 167 17.36 1.10 7.73
N THR A 168 16.19 0.97 8.35
CA THR A 168 16.06 0.71 9.79
C THR A 168 16.10 -0.79 10.13
N LEU A 169 16.13 -1.68 9.14
CA LEU A 169 15.93 -3.11 9.33
C LEU A 169 17.14 -3.94 8.91
N GLU A 170 17.38 -5.03 9.64
CA GLU A 170 18.47 -5.95 9.35
C GLU A 170 17.96 -7.37 9.09
N GLY A 171 18.18 -7.86 7.87
CA GLY A 171 17.87 -9.24 7.51
C GLY A 171 18.85 -10.27 8.12
N PRO A 172 18.53 -11.57 8.09
CA PRO A 172 17.35 -12.16 7.46
C PRO A 172 16.04 -11.93 8.22
N PHE A 173 14.92 -12.00 7.51
CA PHE A 173 13.59 -11.85 8.07
C PHE A 173 12.94 -13.21 8.31
N SER A 174 12.07 -13.30 9.33
CA SER A 174 11.22 -14.47 9.54
C SER A 174 9.75 -14.09 9.60
N TYR A 175 8.92 -14.96 9.03
CA TYR A 175 7.46 -14.88 9.09
C TYR A 175 6.94 -16.08 9.87
N GLU A 176 6.35 -15.79 11.03
CA GLU A 176 6.00 -16.76 12.07
C GLU A 176 4.54 -16.57 12.48
N ALA A 177 3.95 -17.56 13.13
CA ALA A 177 2.65 -17.43 13.76
C ALA A 177 2.77 -17.85 15.22
N LEU A 178 2.55 -16.91 16.15
CA LEU A 178 2.76 -17.10 17.58
C LEU A 178 1.47 -16.77 18.36
N PRO A 179 1.30 -17.32 19.58
CA PRO A 179 0.22 -16.89 20.46
C PRO A 179 0.27 -15.37 20.71
N PRO A 180 -0.89 -14.69 20.82
CA PRO A 180 -0.93 -13.24 21.01
C PRO A 180 -0.23 -12.75 22.28
N THR A 181 -0.10 -13.62 23.28
CA THR A 181 0.59 -13.34 24.55
C THR A 181 2.10 -13.16 24.41
N ASP A 182 2.68 -13.73 23.35
CA ASP A 182 4.13 -13.84 23.17
C ASP A 182 4.67 -12.76 22.21
N ILE A 183 3.77 -11.96 21.64
CA ILE A 183 4.11 -10.91 20.68
C ILE A 183 3.96 -9.56 21.39
N SER A 184 5.06 -8.82 21.49
CA SER A 184 5.08 -7.45 22.02
C SER A 184 5.82 -6.52 21.06
N PHE A 185 5.20 -5.40 20.72
CA PHE A 185 5.82 -4.39 19.85
C PHE A 185 5.16 -3.01 19.99
N VAL A 186 5.83 -2.00 19.44
CA VAL A 186 5.32 -0.63 19.35
C VAL A 186 4.60 -0.47 17.99
N PRO A 187 3.26 -0.35 17.98
CA PRO A 187 2.50 -0.19 16.75
C PRO A 187 2.65 1.24 16.19
N LEU A 188 2.34 1.41 14.90
CA LEU A 188 2.43 2.71 14.23
C LEU A 188 1.60 3.79 14.96
N LYS A 189 2.18 4.99 15.11
CA LYS A 189 1.57 6.15 15.81
C LYS A 189 1.32 5.93 17.31
N GLN A 190 2.08 5.05 17.95
CA GLN A 190 2.09 4.89 19.40
C GLN A 190 3.54 4.90 19.90
N ASP A 191 3.73 5.34 21.14
CA ASP A 191 5.05 5.37 21.80
C ASP A 191 5.24 4.21 22.79
N LYS A 192 4.15 3.53 23.15
CA LYS A 192 4.15 2.43 24.12
C LYS A 192 4.23 1.08 23.41
N SER A 193 4.99 0.16 24.00
CA SER A 193 4.96 -1.24 23.58
C SER A 193 3.69 -1.88 24.11
N PHE A 194 2.98 -2.59 23.23
CA PHE A 194 1.78 -3.34 23.56
C PHE A 194 2.00 -4.81 23.26
N ARG A 195 1.40 -5.68 24.09
CA ARG A 195 1.24 -7.08 23.72
C ARG A 195 0.12 -7.22 22.70
N ALA A 196 0.15 -8.25 21.86
CA ALA A 196 -0.83 -8.37 20.79
C ALA A 196 -2.26 -8.62 21.29
N ASP A 197 -2.46 -9.25 22.44
CA ASP A 197 -3.76 -9.37 23.12
C ASP A 197 -4.32 -7.99 23.54
N GLU A 198 -3.53 -7.21 24.26
CA GLU A 198 -3.86 -5.85 24.69
C GLU A 198 -4.08 -4.91 23.49
N LEU A 199 -3.29 -5.07 22.43
CA LEU A 199 -3.39 -4.29 21.19
C LEU A 199 -4.74 -4.49 20.50
N MET A 200 -5.24 -5.72 20.47
CA MET A 200 -6.54 -6.03 19.87
C MET A 200 -7.66 -5.35 20.67
N GLU A 201 -7.59 -5.37 21.99
CA GLU A 201 -8.56 -4.67 22.85
C GLU A 201 -8.49 -3.14 22.67
N PHE A 202 -7.29 -2.58 22.63
CA PHE A 202 -7.08 -1.15 22.41
C PHE A 202 -7.73 -0.67 21.10
N TYR A 203 -7.55 -1.43 20.01
CA TYR A 203 -8.11 -1.07 18.72
C TYR A 203 -9.60 -1.40 18.54
N LYS A 204 -10.25 -2.10 19.49
CA LYS A 204 -11.73 -2.31 19.44
C LYS A 204 -12.50 -0.98 19.48
N GLY A 205 -11.91 0.05 20.10
CA GLY A 205 -12.44 1.41 20.13
C GLY A 205 -12.14 2.24 18.87
N ASP A 206 -11.20 1.83 18.02
CA ASP A 206 -10.77 2.59 16.85
C ASP A 206 -11.71 2.36 15.64
N MET A 207 -12.30 3.43 15.11
CA MET A 207 -13.21 3.35 13.97
C MET A 207 -12.59 2.80 12.67
N LYS A 208 -11.27 2.98 12.49
CA LYS A 208 -10.55 2.55 11.28
C LYS A 208 -10.12 1.09 11.40
N LEU A 209 -9.46 0.74 12.50
CA LEU A 209 -8.83 -0.57 12.66
C LEU A 209 -9.79 -1.66 13.13
N LYS A 210 -10.88 -1.32 13.83
CA LYS A 210 -11.92 -2.28 14.25
C LYS A 210 -12.45 -3.15 13.11
N LYS A 211 -12.51 -2.58 11.90
CA LYS A 211 -12.95 -3.28 10.70
C LYS A 211 -12.03 -4.43 10.28
N PHE A 212 -10.81 -4.53 10.79
CA PHE A 212 -9.85 -5.57 10.42
C PHE A 212 -9.55 -6.57 11.55
N LEU A 213 -9.84 -6.22 12.81
CA LEU A 213 -9.53 -7.08 13.97
C LEU A 213 -10.16 -8.47 13.85
N HIS A 214 -11.42 -8.53 13.42
CA HIS A 214 -12.17 -9.77 13.24
C HIS A 214 -11.52 -10.79 12.28
N ILE A 215 -10.53 -10.37 11.48
CA ILE A 215 -9.83 -11.25 10.54
C ILE A 215 -8.97 -12.28 11.28
N ILE A 216 -8.34 -11.89 12.39
CA ILE A 216 -7.44 -12.77 13.16
C ILE A 216 -7.85 -12.93 14.62
N GLU A 217 -8.80 -12.15 15.14
CA GLU A 217 -9.21 -12.17 16.56
C GLU A 217 -9.55 -13.56 17.11
N ASN A 218 -10.21 -14.41 16.30
CA ASN A 218 -10.63 -15.76 16.69
C ASN A 218 -9.55 -16.85 16.48
N SER A 219 -8.35 -16.48 16.01
CA SER A 219 -7.26 -17.42 15.80
C SER A 219 -6.46 -17.62 17.08
N SER A 220 -6.00 -18.85 17.33
CA SER A 220 -5.08 -19.17 18.43
C SER A 220 -3.69 -18.55 18.25
N VAL A 221 -3.30 -18.32 16.99
CA VAL A 221 -1.99 -17.76 16.62
C VAL A 221 -2.15 -16.56 15.70
N TYR A 222 -1.31 -15.54 15.90
CA TYR A 222 -1.27 -14.34 15.07
C TYR A 222 0.01 -14.32 14.23
N PRO A 223 -0.09 -13.96 12.94
CA PRO A 223 1.07 -13.91 12.08
C PRO A 223 1.87 -12.64 12.35
N VAL A 224 3.19 -12.78 12.42
CA VAL A 224 4.13 -11.72 12.79
C VAL A 224 5.38 -11.83 11.92
N ILE A 225 5.95 -10.68 11.58
CA ILE A 225 7.21 -10.60 10.84
C ILE A 225 8.31 -10.05 11.74
N TYR A 226 9.43 -10.75 11.81
CA TYR A 226 10.61 -10.36 12.58
C TYR A 226 11.82 -10.08 11.68
N ASP A 227 12.70 -9.21 12.16
CA ASP A 227 14.06 -9.04 11.65
C ASP A 227 15.06 -9.99 12.34
N SER A 228 16.34 -9.88 11.98
CA SER A 228 17.42 -10.66 12.59
C SER A 228 17.64 -10.38 14.08
N LYS A 229 17.22 -9.21 14.57
CA LYS A 229 17.29 -8.79 15.98
C LYS A 229 16.05 -9.15 16.78
N ARG A 230 15.09 -9.87 16.19
CA ARG A 230 13.77 -10.19 16.78
C ARG A 230 12.91 -8.94 17.05
N THR A 231 13.13 -7.86 16.33
CA THR A 231 12.24 -6.70 16.26
C THR A 231 11.04 -7.01 15.38
N VAL A 232 9.83 -6.67 15.83
CA VAL A 232 8.61 -6.86 15.04
C VAL A 232 8.49 -5.77 13.97
N LEU A 233 8.39 -6.16 12.71
CA LEU A 233 8.13 -5.27 11.58
C LEU A 233 6.63 -4.96 11.46
N SER A 234 5.79 -5.99 11.56
CA SER A 234 4.34 -5.85 11.47
C SER A 234 3.61 -7.05 12.04
N LEU A 235 2.34 -6.83 12.32
CA LEU A 235 1.34 -7.84 12.65
C LEU A 235 0.29 -7.89 11.53
N PRO A 236 0.54 -8.60 10.41
CA PRO A 236 -0.45 -8.73 9.35
C PRO A 236 -1.77 -9.34 9.87
N PRO A 237 -2.97 -8.91 9.43
CA PRO A 237 -3.30 -7.79 8.54
C PRO A 237 -3.60 -6.46 9.27
N ILE A 238 -3.25 -6.35 10.55
CA ILE A 238 -3.75 -5.28 11.43
C ILE A 238 -2.92 -4.02 11.28
N ILE A 239 -1.66 -4.04 11.72
CA ILE A 239 -0.85 -2.82 11.84
C ILE A 239 0.65 -3.12 11.63
N ASN A 240 1.37 -2.10 11.18
CA ASN A 240 2.84 -2.13 11.08
C ASN A 240 3.47 -1.60 12.38
N GLY A 241 4.72 -1.98 12.65
CA GLY A 241 5.50 -1.46 13.76
C GLY A 241 6.07 -0.08 13.45
N ALA A 242 6.13 0.79 14.45
CA ALA A 242 6.65 2.15 14.33
C ALA A 242 8.12 2.20 13.89
N HIS A 243 8.93 1.22 14.30
CA HIS A 243 10.35 1.11 13.95
C HIS A 243 10.63 1.05 12.44
N SER A 244 9.69 0.49 11.68
CA SER A 244 9.82 0.26 10.25
C SER A 244 8.99 1.23 9.41
N ALA A 245 8.47 2.29 10.03
CA ALA A 245 7.61 3.26 9.36
C ALA A 245 8.37 4.00 8.26
N ILE A 246 7.77 4.08 7.08
CA ILE A 246 8.29 4.89 5.99
C ILE A 246 8.09 6.38 6.28
N THR A 247 9.08 7.18 5.91
CA THR A 247 9.07 8.65 6.05
C THR A 247 9.43 9.31 4.72
N LEU A 248 9.30 10.64 4.63
CA LEU A 248 9.73 11.39 3.43
C LEU A 248 11.24 11.30 3.19
N GLU A 249 12.03 11.02 4.24
CA GLU A 249 13.48 10.87 4.15
C GLU A 249 13.93 9.47 3.72
N THR A 250 13.00 8.51 3.66
CA THR A 250 13.29 7.14 3.23
C THR A 250 13.76 7.14 1.77
N LYS A 251 15.08 6.99 1.58
CA LYS A 251 15.74 6.99 0.26
C LYS A 251 15.99 5.60 -0.29
N LYS A 252 16.10 4.60 0.60
CA LYS A 252 16.39 3.23 0.21
C LYS A 252 15.25 2.34 0.68
N CYS A 253 14.69 1.62 -0.28
CA CYS A 253 14.07 0.33 -0.07
C CYS A 253 12.73 0.37 0.67
N VAL A 254 11.65 0.45 -0.11
CA VAL A 254 10.34 0.00 0.37
C VAL A 254 10.33 -1.52 0.32
N TYR A 255 10.36 -2.16 1.49
CA TYR A 255 10.12 -3.59 1.63
C TYR A 255 8.61 -3.83 1.65
N ARG A 256 8.07 -4.33 0.53
CA ARG A 256 6.64 -4.58 0.39
C ARG A 256 6.35 -6.05 0.69
N VAL A 257 5.56 -6.31 1.72
CA VAL A 257 5.18 -7.67 2.12
C VAL A 257 3.73 -7.94 1.79
N HIS A 258 3.47 -8.99 1.04
CA HIS A 258 2.14 -9.50 0.74
C HIS A 258 1.89 -10.81 1.50
N SER A 259 0.96 -10.83 2.44
CA SER A 259 0.56 -12.06 3.14
C SER A 259 -0.78 -12.57 2.63
N TYR A 260 -0.84 -13.81 2.14
CA TYR A 260 -1.99 -14.40 1.43
C TYR A 260 -2.70 -15.49 2.25
N ARG A 261 -4.04 -15.49 2.17
CA ARG A 261 -4.90 -16.54 2.74
C ARG A 261 -5.29 -17.66 1.76
N SER A 262 -5.09 -17.47 0.45
CA SER A 262 -5.50 -18.44 -0.59
C SER A 262 -4.63 -18.33 -1.85
N ASP A 263 -4.54 -19.43 -2.60
CA ASP A 263 -3.77 -19.62 -3.85
C ASP A 263 -4.05 -18.60 -4.97
N LYS A 264 -5.15 -17.85 -4.90
CA LYS A 264 -5.47 -16.81 -5.92
C LYS A 264 -4.46 -15.66 -5.98
N GLY A 265 -3.51 -15.59 -5.05
CA GLY A 265 -2.36 -14.69 -5.08
C GLY A 265 -1.15 -15.16 -5.90
N LYS A 266 -1.19 -16.40 -6.42
CA LYS A 266 -0.06 -17.05 -7.13
C LYS A 266 0.34 -16.40 -8.46
N HIS A 267 -0.44 -15.47 -9.00
CA HIS A 267 -0.15 -14.83 -10.29
C HIS A 267 1.14 -13.99 -10.33
N CYS A 268 1.87 -13.85 -9.21
CA CYS A 268 3.07 -13.02 -9.15
C CYS A 268 4.40 -13.75 -8.91
N VAL A 269 4.48 -15.07 -8.66
CA VAL A 269 5.79 -15.69 -8.29
C VAL A 269 5.95 -17.17 -8.69
N GLU A 270 7.09 -17.50 -9.28
CA GLU A 270 7.61 -18.87 -9.45
C GLU A 270 7.99 -19.49 -8.10
N HIS A 271 7.46 -20.68 -7.81
CA HIS A 271 7.73 -21.42 -6.59
C HIS A 271 8.93 -22.35 -6.78
N ASN A 272 10.07 -22.04 -6.17
CA ASN A 272 11.16 -23.00 -6.00
C ASN A 272 11.00 -23.65 -4.62
N GLY A 273 10.38 -24.84 -4.60
CA GLY A 273 10.13 -25.87 -3.56
C GLY A 273 10.77 -25.87 -2.15
N ASN A 274 11.35 -24.78 -1.66
CA ASN A 274 11.93 -24.60 -0.34
C ASN A 274 11.20 -23.43 0.36
N ASN A 275 10.93 -23.57 1.66
CA ASN A 275 10.24 -22.57 2.53
C ASN A 275 11.01 -21.24 2.73
N VAL A 276 11.88 -20.86 1.78
CA VAL A 276 12.69 -19.65 1.78
C VAL A 276 12.32 -18.84 0.56
N LEU A 277 11.64 -17.71 0.79
CA LEU A 277 11.40 -16.75 -0.28
C LEU A 277 12.62 -15.83 -0.40
N ARG A 278 13.18 -15.75 -1.61
CA ARG A 278 14.19 -14.73 -1.92
C ARG A 278 13.45 -13.42 -2.16
N VAL A 279 13.85 -12.39 -1.43
CA VAL A 279 13.34 -11.05 -1.62
C VAL A 279 14.23 -10.39 -2.66
N LEU A 280 13.64 -10.14 -3.82
CA LEU A 280 14.25 -9.41 -4.92
C LEU A 280 14.29 -7.92 -4.60
#